data_AF-A0A7W5DIB4-F1
#
_entry.id   AF-A0A7W5DIB4-F1
#
_cell.length_a   1.000
_cell.length_b   1.000
_cell.length_c   1.000
_cell.angle_alpha   90.00
_cell.angle_beta   90.00
_cell.angle_gamma   90.00
#
_symmetry.space_group_name_H-M   'P 1'
#
loop_
_entity.id
_entity.type
_entity.pdbx_description
1 polymer ?
#
loop_
_entity_poly.entity_id
_entity_poly.type
_entity_poly.pdbx_seq_one_letter_code
_entity_poly.pdbx_strand_id
1 'polypeptide(L)'
;MILRTLSLLRSLQGAHQTASDAQARIQQACDYRWLRRQLGHGIIDTRQTSMADGTPAVSVVVPFVATPARRRGGRWPQDLDERERCFVEGAHACRAAGAPAYRKLESLSQGLAEGGWAVLKDATRFQYLLDQQALRLTWRRPGSLAADLARQLGRRLPDADAERYGLFLLTLKVPASRPQSAPSGAWLDSCLDRYRRILPTPAG
;
A
#
# COMPACT_ATOMS: atom_id res chain seq x y z
N MET A 1 -18.10 16.13 43.03
CA MET A 1 -16.82 15.46 42.64
C MET A 1 -16.92 14.63 41.35
N ILE A 2 -18.02 13.90 41.11
CA ILE A 2 -18.22 13.02 39.93
C ILE A 2 -18.03 13.73 38.57
N LEU A 3 -18.48 14.99 38.44
CA LEU A 3 -18.36 15.76 37.20
C LEU A 3 -16.90 16.09 36.80
N ARG A 4 -15.99 16.27 37.76
CA ARG A 4 -14.56 16.53 37.47
C ARG A 4 -13.85 15.26 36.98
N THR A 5 -14.23 14.10 37.51
CA THR A 5 -13.69 12.79 37.10
C THR A 5 -14.13 12.42 35.68
N LEU A 6 -15.38 12.72 35.31
CA LEU A 6 -15.90 12.51 33.95
C LEU A 6 -15.24 13.43 32.90
N SER A 7 -14.94 14.68 33.25
CA SER A 7 -14.20 15.60 32.36
C SER A 7 -12.75 15.18 32.16
N LEU A 8 -12.09 14.65 33.19
CA LEU A 8 -10.74 14.07 33.09
C LEU A 8 -10.71 12.81 32.22
N LEU A 9 -11.68 11.90 32.40
CA LEU A 9 -11.81 10.71 31.55
C LEU A 9 -12.08 11.07 30.09
N ARG A 10 -12.92 12.07 29.82
CA ARG A 10 -13.16 12.58 28.46
C ARG A 10 -11.92 13.23 27.85
N SER A 11 -11.15 13.99 28.63
CA SER A 11 -9.89 14.60 28.18
C SER A 11 -8.82 13.53 27.87
N LEU A 12 -8.70 12.50 28.72
CA LEU A 12 -7.80 11.37 28.51
C LEU A 12 -8.24 10.51 27.31
N GLN A 13 -9.54 10.29 27.13
CA GLN A 13 -10.08 9.61 25.94
C GLN A 13 -9.82 10.42 24.67
N GLY A 14 -10.01 11.74 24.69
CA GLY A 14 -9.71 12.63 23.56
C GLY A 14 -8.22 12.67 23.22
N ALA A 15 -7.34 12.68 24.21
CA ALA A 15 -5.90 12.59 24.02
C ALA A 15 -5.46 11.23 23.45
N HIS A 16 -6.11 10.15 23.89
CA HIS A 16 -5.83 8.81 23.38
C HIS A 16 -6.28 8.63 21.92
N GLN A 17 -7.47 9.13 21.58
CA GLN A 17 -7.99 9.10 20.21
C GLN A 17 -7.09 9.91 19.26
N THR A 18 -6.70 11.12 19.64
CA THR A 18 -5.80 11.94 18.83
C THR A 18 -4.41 11.31 18.65
N ALA A 19 -3.88 10.62 19.67
CA ALA A 19 -2.62 9.89 19.56
C ALA A 19 -2.74 8.67 18.62
N SER A 20 -3.83 7.90 18.72
CA SER A 20 -4.11 6.77 17.82
C SER A 20 -4.25 7.23 16.37
N ASP A 21 -4.96 8.32 16.12
CA ASP A 21 -5.15 8.88 14.78
C ASP A 21 -3.83 9.40 14.20
N ALA A 22 -3.01 10.05 15.02
CA ALA A 22 -1.68 10.48 14.61
C ALA A 22 -0.80 9.28 14.23
N GLN A 23 -0.81 8.22 15.04
CA GLN A 23 -0.08 6.99 14.73
C GLN A 23 -0.56 6.35 13.43
N ALA A 24 -1.88 6.29 13.20
CA ALA A 24 -2.44 5.76 11.97
C ALA A 24 -1.99 6.57 10.74
N ARG A 25 -2.03 7.91 10.81
CA ARG A 25 -1.55 8.79 9.73
C ARG A 25 -0.07 8.62 9.45
N ILE A 26 0.76 8.48 10.49
CA ILE A 26 2.20 8.24 10.32
C ILE A 26 2.43 6.88 9.66
N GLN A 27 1.71 5.83 10.07
CA GLN A 27 1.81 4.52 9.42
C GLN A 27 1.43 4.61 7.93
N GLN A 28 0.35 5.32 7.59
CA GLN A 28 -0.05 5.54 6.20
C GLN A 28 1.03 6.26 5.39
N ALA A 29 1.68 7.28 5.96
CA ALA A 29 2.80 7.95 5.31
C ALA A 29 4.00 7.01 5.12
N CYS A 30 4.32 6.17 6.11
CA CYS A 30 5.37 5.15 5.99
C CYS A 30 5.06 4.13 4.89
N ASP A 31 3.82 3.64 4.82
CA ASP A 31 3.36 2.70 3.80
C ASP A 31 3.43 3.34 2.40
N TYR A 32 3.02 4.61 2.27
CA TYR A 32 3.12 5.37 1.03
C TYR A 32 4.56 5.51 0.56
N ARG A 33 5.48 5.93 1.44
CA ARG A 33 6.90 6.09 1.11
C ARG A 33 7.56 4.77 0.75
N TRP A 34 7.20 3.70 1.44
CA TRP A 34 7.63 2.36 1.09
C TRP A 34 7.14 2.01 -0.32
N LEU A 35 5.84 2.14 -0.60
CA LEU A 35 5.24 1.86 -1.91
C LEU A 35 5.91 2.67 -3.02
N ARG A 36 6.13 3.97 -2.77
CA ARG A 36 6.79 4.91 -3.68
C ARG A 36 8.20 4.44 -4.08
N ARG A 37 8.95 3.85 -3.15
CA ARG A 37 10.28 3.27 -3.42
C ARG A 37 10.20 1.95 -4.18
N GLN A 38 9.16 1.14 -3.95
CA GLN A 38 9.00 -0.14 -4.63
C GLN A 38 8.57 -0.02 -6.09
N LEU A 39 7.96 1.11 -6.49
CA LEU A 39 7.46 1.29 -7.86
C LEU A 39 8.50 1.14 -8.97
N GLY A 40 9.77 1.43 -8.70
CA GLY A 40 10.84 1.22 -9.68
C GLY A 40 11.02 -0.24 -10.10
N HIS A 41 10.56 -1.19 -9.28
CA HIS A 41 10.54 -2.62 -9.59
C HIS A 41 9.22 -3.08 -10.22
N GLY A 42 8.24 -2.17 -10.31
CA GLY A 42 6.92 -2.43 -10.83
C GLY A 42 6.90 -2.72 -12.33
N ILE A 43 5.85 -3.42 -12.73
CA ILE A 43 5.53 -3.77 -14.10
C ILE A 43 4.13 -3.27 -14.40
N ILE A 44 3.95 -2.65 -15.56
CA ILE A 44 2.62 -2.21 -15.99
C ILE A 44 1.88 -3.41 -16.57
N ASP A 45 0.77 -3.77 -15.94
CA ASP A 45 -0.18 -4.71 -16.51
C ASP A 45 -0.87 -4.07 -17.72
N THR A 46 -1.02 -4.84 -18.79
CA THR A 46 -1.60 -4.37 -20.05
C THR A 46 -3.12 -4.36 -20.04
N ARG A 47 -3.73 -5.01 -19.05
CA ARG A 47 -5.18 -5.08 -18.90
C ARG A 47 -5.74 -3.73 -18.46
N GLN A 48 -6.82 -3.32 -19.12
CA GLN A 48 -7.57 -2.14 -18.70
C GLN A 48 -8.16 -2.35 -17.31
N THR A 49 -8.13 -1.32 -16.48
CA THR A 49 -8.73 -1.34 -15.15
C THR A 49 -9.26 0.05 -14.80
N SER A 50 -10.05 0.10 -13.74
CA SER A 50 -10.60 1.34 -13.19
C SER A 50 -10.46 1.34 -11.67
N MET A 51 -10.43 2.55 -11.11
CA MET A 51 -10.60 2.80 -9.68
C MET A 51 -12.02 2.43 -9.25
N ALA A 52 -12.29 2.43 -7.94
CA ALA A 52 -13.62 2.11 -7.40
C ALA A 52 -14.70 3.11 -7.85
N ASP A 53 -14.33 4.38 -8.04
CA ASP A 53 -15.22 5.43 -8.57
C ASP A 53 -15.42 5.40 -10.10
N GLY A 54 -14.85 4.40 -10.79
CA GLY A 54 -14.94 4.26 -12.26
C GLY A 54 -13.86 5.02 -13.03
N THR A 55 -12.99 5.78 -12.36
CA THR A 55 -11.88 6.49 -13.02
C THR A 55 -10.96 5.50 -13.76
N PRO A 56 -10.64 5.71 -15.05
CA PRO A 56 -9.69 4.88 -15.77
C PRO A 56 -8.33 4.83 -15.06
N ALA A 57 -7.78 3.63 -14.93
CA ALA A 57 -6.56 3.42 -14.16
C ALA A 57 -5.57 2.50 -14.87
N VAL A 58 -4.30 2.67 -14.52
CA VAL A 58 -3.20 1.78 -14.87
C VAL A 58 -2.94 0.86 -13.69
N SER A 59 -2.83 -0.44 -13.96
CA SER A 59 -2.42 -1.43 -12.97
C SER A 59 -0.89 -1.60 -13.00
N VAL A 60 -0.26 -1.38 -11.86
CA VAL A 60 1.17 -1.63 -11.64
C VAL A 60 1.32 -2.80 -10.69
N VAL A 61 2.00 -3.86 -11.15
CA VAL A 61 2.29 -5.06 -10.37
C VAL A 61 3.72 -5.00 -9.86
N VAL A 62 3.88 -5.04 -8.54
CA VAL A 62 5.19 -5.13 -7.88
C VAL A 62 5.35 -6.53 -7.29
N PRO A 63 6.33 -7.32 -7.78
CA PRO A 63 6.50 -8.69 -7.34
C PRO A 63 7.42 -8.79 -6.11
N PHE A 64 7.14 -9.79 -5.27
CA PHE A 64 7.90 -10.10 -4.07
C PHE A 64 7.96 -11.62 -3.88
N VAL A 65 9.09 -12.17 -3.46
CA VAL A 65 9.13 -13.56 -3.00
C VAL A 65 8.27 -13.69 -1.74
N ALA A 66 7.36 -14.66 -1.70
CA ALA A 66 6.43 -14.91 -0.60
C ALA A 66 7.08 -15.70 0.54
N THR A 67 8.21 -15.20 1.06
CA THR A 67 8.97 -15.84 2.14
C THR A 67 8.09 -16.10 3.37
N PRO A 68 8.44 -17.09 4.22
CA PRO A 68 7.69 -17.36 5.46
C PRO A 68 7.50 -16.12 6.33
N ALA A 69 8.51 -15.24 6.39
CA ALA A 69 8.42 -13.98 7.12
C ALA A 69 7.32 -13.05 6.59
N ARG A 70 7.21 -12.87 5.27
CA ARG A 70 6.15 -12.07 4.64
C ARG A 70 4.78 -12.71 4.76
N ARG A 71 4.70 -14.03 4.63
CA ARG A 71 3.43 -14.75 4.82
C ARG A 71 2.82 -14.53 6.19
N ARG A 72 3.62 -14.34 7.26
CA ARG A 72 3.10 -13.97 8.59
C ARG A 72 2.36 -12.63 8.63
N GLY A 73 2.56 -11.75 7.63
CA GLY A 73 1.87 -10.47 7.51
C GLY A 73 0.40 -10.59 7.09
N GLY A 74 -0.09 -11.79 6.74
CA GLY A 74 -1.49 -12.06 6.44
C GLY A 74 -1.90 -13.48 6.82
N ARG A 75 -3.21 -13.76 6.79
CA ARG A 75 -3.72 -15.11 7.01
C ARG A 75 -3.82 -15.82 5.67
N TRP A 76 -2.77 -16.55 5.30
CA TRP A 76 -2.72 -17.31 4.04
C TRP A 76 -3.04 -18.79 4.29
N PRO A 77 -3.94 -19.39 3.50
CA PRO A 77 -4.21 -20.83 3.59
C PRO A 77 -2.96 -21.68 3.40
N GLN A 78 -2.93 -22.86 4.01
CA GLN A 78 -1.86 -23.84 3.79
C GLN A 78 -1.99 -24.50 2.42
N ASP A 79 -3.23 -24.82 2.03
CA ASP A 79 -3.56 -25.33 0.71
C ASP A 79 -3.19 -24.32 -0.39
N LEU A 80 -2.57 -24.81 -1.47
CA LEU A 80 -2.02 -23.95 -2.51
C LEU A 80 -3.11 -23.39 -3.43
N ASP A 81 -4.13 -24.19 -3.75
CA ASP A 81 -5.20 -23.80 -4.66
C ASP A 81 -6.18 -22.84 -3.97
N GLU A 82 -6.44 -23.03 -2.67
CA GLU A 82 -7.12 -22.05 -1.83
C GLU A 82 -6.33 -20.74 -1.75
N ARG A 83 -5.01 -20.82 -1.55
CA ARG A 83 -4.16 -19.63 -1.45
C ARG A 83 -4.17 -18.78 -2.73
N GLU A 84 -4.23 -19.40 -3.92
CA GLU A 84 -4.35 -18.65 -5.18
C GLU A 84 -5.70 -17.93 -5.32
N ARG A 85 -6.74 -18.38 -4.63
CA ARG A 85 -8.04 -17.69 -4.63
C ARG A 85 -8.10 -16.55 -3.61
N CYS A 86 -7.21 -16.54 -2.63
CA CYS A 86 -7.14 -15.51 -1.61
C CYS A 86 -6.38 -14.25 -2.05
N PHE A 87 -6.75 -13.13 -1.46
CA PHE A 87 -6.08 -11.85 -1.64
C PHE A 87 -6.17 -11.02 -0.35
N VAL A 88 -5.29 -10.02 -0.23
CA VAL A 88 -5.27 -9.04 0.85
C VAL A 88 -5.40 -7.65 0.25
N GLU A 89 -6.28 -6.80 0.78
CA GLU A 89 -6.52 -5.45 0.25
C GLU A 89 -6.13 -4.33 1.22
N GLY A 90 -6.08 -3.11 0.66
CA GLY A 90 -5.91 -1.89 1.43
C GLY A 90 -4.58 -1.83 2.19
N ALA A 91 -4.60 -1.26 3.38
CA ALA A 91 -3.39 -1.01 4.17
C ALA A 91 -2.67 -2.32 4.60
N HIS A 92 -3.39 -3.44 4.65
CA HIS A 92 -2.80 -4.74 4.95
C HIS A 92 -2.00 -5.30 3.77
N ALA A 93 -2.31 -4.91 2.54
CA ALA A 93 -1.59 -5.37 1.34
C ALA A 93 -0.12 -4.94 1.38
N CYS A 94 0.17 -3.68 1.70
CA CYS A 94 1.54 -3.18 1.84
C CYS A 94 2.30 -3.90 2.96
N ARG A 95 1.67 -4.06 4.14
CA ARG A 95 2.30 -4.75 5.28
C ARG A 95 2.58 -6.23 5.00
N ALA A 96 1.63 -6.93 4.37
CA ALA A 96 1.81 -8.32 3.96
C ALA A 96 2.89 -8.48 2.87
N ALA A 97 3.07 -7.46 2.02
CA ALA A 97 4.18 -7.38 1.07
C ALA A 97 5.55 -7.05 1.73
N GLY A 98 5.55 -6.62 3.00
CA GLY A 98 6.75 -6.33 3.78
C GLY A 98 7.03 -4.85 4.02
N ALA A 99 6.02 -3.98 3.91
CA ALA A 99 6.14 -2.60 4.39
C ALA A 99 6.46 -2.59 5.89
N PRO A 100 7.39 -1.72 6.34
CA PRO A 100 7.77 -1.66 7.73
C PRO A 100 6.62 -1.17 8.60
N ALA A 101 6.38 -1.86 9.72
CA ALA A 101 5.53 -1.34 10.76
C ALA A 101 6.22 -0.12 11.42
N TYR A 102 5.45 0.92 11.68
CA TYR A 102 5.82 2.03 12.53
C TYR A 102 6.25 1.47 13.89
N ARG A 103 7.55 1.54 14.20
CA ARG A 103 8.10 0.91 15.41
C ARG A 103 9.00 1.80 16.28
N LYS A 104 9.18 3.10 15.99
CA LYS A 104 10.06 3.94 16.83
C LYS A 104 9.65 5.41 16.92
N LEU A 105 9.96 5.99 18.09
CA LEU A 105 10.09 7.44 18.35
C LEU A 105 10.98 8.14 17.30
N GLU A 106 11.98 7.45 16.75
CA GLU A 106 12.83 7.94 15.64
C GLU A 106 12.04 8.24 14.36
N SER A 107 10.94 7.53 14.10
CA SER A 107 10.07 7.78 12.94
C SER A 107 9.12 8.97 13.17
N LEU A 108 8.80 9.26 14.44
CA LEU A 108 8.12 10.50 14.84
C LEU A 108 9.06 11.71 14.75
N SER A 109 10.32 11.57 15.19
CA SER A 109 11.31 12.65 15.12
C SER A 109 11.74 12.94 13.69
N GLN A 110 11.85 11.93 12.81
CA GLN A 110 12.00 12.15 11.36
C GLN A 110 10.76 12.77 10.73
N GLY A 111 9.56 12.38 11.13
CA GLY A 111 8.32 13.02 10.67
C GLY A 111 8.20 14.50 11.08
N LEU A 112 8.75 14.85 12.24
CA LEU A 112 8.92 16.24 12.71
C LEU A 112 10.02 16.97 11.92
N ALA A 113 11.16 16.31 11.64
CA ALA A 113 12.29 16.88 10.91
C ALA A 113 12.03 17.09 9.41
N GLU A 114 11.22 16.24 8.78
CA GLU A 114 10.79 16.35 7.38
C GLU A 114 9.62 17.33 7.19
N GLY A 115 9.13 17.94 8.28
CA GLY A 115 7.99 18.82 8.32
C GLY A 115 6.67 18.06 8.35
N GLY A 116 5.84 18.29 9.37
CA GLY A 116 4.55 17.60 9.55
C GLY A 116 3.63 17.68 8.33
N TRP A 117 3.77 18.70 7.49
CA TRP A 117 3.05 18.82 6.22
C TRP A 117 3.38 17.70 5.22
N ALA A 118 4.64 17.27 5.10
CA ALA A 118 5.04 16.20 4.18
C ALA A 118 4.43 14.85 4.62
N VAL A 119 4.42 14.57 5.92
CA VAL A 119 3.77 13.38 6.50
C VAL A 119 2.28 13.39 6.21
N LEU A 120 1.59 14.51 6.44
CA LEU A 120 0.17 14.64 6.14
C LEU A 120 -0.11 14.46 4.65
N LYS A 121 0.71 15.04 3.78
CA LYS A 121 0.56 14.89 2.33
C LYS A 121 0.62 13.43 1.91
N ASP A 122 1.66 12.71 2.35
CA ASP A 122 1.87 11.29 2.06
C ASP A 122 0.76 10.42 2.64
N ALA A 123 0.36 10.66 3.90
CA ALA A 123 -0.74 9.96 4.54
C ALA A 123 -2.05 10.11 3.75
N THR A 124 -2.39 11.33 3.33
CA THR A 124 -3.63 11.55 2.57
C THR A 124 -3.54 10.98 1.14
N ARG A 125 -2.33 10.89 0.53
CA ARG A 125 -2.17 10.20 -0.77
C ARG A 125 -2.44 8.72 -0.61
N PHE A 126 -1.94 8.13 0.46
CA PHE A 126 -2.23 6.74 0.79
C PHE A 126 -3.72 6.52 1.09
N GLN A 127 -4.34 7.40 1.87
CA GLN A 127 -5.76 7.32 2.20
C GLN A 127 -6.61 7.30 0.92
N TYR A 128 -6.30 8.17 -0.05
CA TYR A 128 -7.00 8.16 -1.34
C TYR A 128 -6.87 6.80 -2.05
N LEU A 129 -5.69 6.16 -2.04
CA LEU A 129 -5.52 4.81 -2.60
C LEU A 129 -6.36 3.76 -1.85
N LEU A 130 -6.51 3.90 -0.53
CA LEU A 130 -7.36 3.02 0.27
C LEU A 130 -8.84 3.20 -0.06
N ASP A 131 -9.31 4.45 -0.10
CA ASP A 131 -10.69 4.80 -0.41
C ASP A 131 -11.10 4.28 -1.79
N GLN A 132 -10.17 4.30 -2.74
CA GLN A 132 -10.39 3.82 -4.10
C GLN A 132 -10.10 2.32 -4.30
N GLN A 133 -9.88 1.56 -3.23
CA GLN A 133 -9.56 0.13 -3.25
C GLN A 133 -8.42 -0.20 -4.24
N ALA A 134 -7.41 0.67 -4.28
CA ALA A 134 -6.37 0.64 -5.30
C ALA A 134 -5.29 -0.41 -5.04
N LEU A 135 -5.26 -1.01 -3.84
CA LEU A 135 -4.21 -1.90 -3.38
C LEU A 135 -4.75 -3.31 -3.16
N ARG A 136 -4.16 -4.28 -3.88
CA ARG A 136 -4.45 -5.72 -3.72
C ARG A 136 -3.17 -6.54 -3.79
N LEU A 137 -2.95 -7.39 -2.82
CA LEU A 137 -1.87 -8.37 -2.78
C LEU A 137 -2.44 -9.77 -3.04
N THR A 138 -1.89 -10.47 -4.03
CA THR A 138 -2.25 -11.87 -4.34
C THR A 138 -1.02 -12.77 -4.22
N TRP A 139 -1.24 -14.05 -3.90
CA TRP A 139 -0.19 -15.07 -4.01
C TRP A 139 -0.36 -15.88 -5.30
N ARG A 140 0.74 -16.16 -6.00
CA ARG A 140 0.75 -16.97 -7.23
C ARG A 140 1.94 -17.92 -7.24
N ARG A 141 1.73 -19.12 -7.78
CA ARG A 141 2.83 -19.98 -8.24
C ARG A 141 3.49 -19.33 -9.47
N PRO A 142 4.82 -19.42 -9.64
CA PRO A 142 5.46 -18.91 -10.86
C PRO A 142 4.83 -19.50 -12.14
N GLY A 143 4.52 -20.80 -12.14
CA GLY A 143 3.86 -21.48 -13.26
C GLY A 143 2.39 -21.12 -13.51
N SER A 144 1.70 -20.42 -12.59
CA SER A 144 0.31 -19.99 -12.76
C SER A 144 0.17 -18.53 -13.20
N LEU A 145 1.30 -17.85 -13.43
CA LEU A 145 1.30 -16.48 -13.92
C LEU A 145 0.82 -16.39 -15.37
N ALA A 146 0.16 -15.27 -15.69
CA ALA A 146 -0.12 -14.94 -17.09
C ALA A 146 1.20 -14.82 -17.88
N ALA A 147 1.23 -15.31 -19.12
CA ALA A 147 2.46 -15.45 -19.90
C ALA A 147 3.21 -14.13 -20.12
N ASP A 148 2.48 -13.02 -20.24
CA ASP A 148 3.03 -11.67 -20.35
C ASP A 148 3.73 -11.23 -19.06
N LEU A 149 3.11 -11.48 -17.91
CA LEU A 149 3.67 -11.19 -16.60
C LEU A 149 4.86 -12.11 -16.29
N ALA A 150 4.74 -13.40 -16.57
CA ALA A 150 5.80 -14.39 -16.40
C ALA A 150 7.07 -14.01 -17.18
N ARG A 151 6.92 -13.59 -18.45
CA ARG A 151 8.05 -13.15 -19.29
C ARG A 151 8.76 -11.92 -18.74
N GLN A 152 8.00 -10.97 -18.19
CA GLN A 152 8.57 -9.73 -17.63
C GLN A 152 9.22 -9.99 -16.25
N LEU A 153 8.68 -10.92 -15.48
CA LEU A 153 9.18 -11.32 -14.16
C LEU A 153 10.39 -12.26 -14.22
N GLY A 154 10.44 -13.19 -15.17
CA GLY A 154 11.55 -14.13 -15.34
C GLY A 154 12.89 -13.46 -15.64
N ARG A 155 12.89 -12.17 -16.01
CA ARG A 155 14.12 -11.37 -16.15
C ARG A 155 14.58 -10.71 -14.85
N ARG A 156 13.77 -10.74 -13.78
CA ARG A 156 13.95 -9.90 -12.58
C ARG A 156 13.95 -10.65 -11.25
N LEU A 157 13.40 -11.87 -11.18
CA LEU A 157 13.34 -12.65 -9.94
C LEU A 157 14.29 -13.85 -9.98
N PRO A 158 14.97 -14.17 -8.87
CA PRO A 158 15.75 -15.40 -8.77
C PRO A 158 14.83 -16.63 -8.70
N ASP A 159 15.00 -17.56 -9.65
CA ASP A 159 14.10 -18.70 -9.86
C ASP A 159 13.93 -19.59 -8.62
N ALA A 160 15.01 -19.91 -7.89
CA ALA A 160 14.95 -20.94 -6.85
C ALA A 160 14.03 -20.61 -5.65
N ASP A 161 14.09 -19.37 -5.14
CA ASP A 161 13.26 -18.96 -3.99
C ASP A 161 11.80 -18.67 -4.39
N ALA A 162 11.59 -18.16 -5.61
CA ALA A 162 10.26 -17.94 -6.17
C ALA A 162 9.52 -19.27 -6.40
N GLU A 163 10.21 -20.29 -6.91
CA GLU A 163 9.65 -21.65 -7.04
C GLU A 163 9.33 -22.27 -5.68
N ARG A 164 10.22 -22.11 -4.69
CA ARG A 164 10.03 -22.71 -3.36
C ARG A 164 8.89 -22.07 -2.55
N TYR A 165 8.76 -20.75 -2.60
CA TYR A 165 7.85 -20.01 -1.71
C TYR A 165 6.63 -19.40 -2.43
N GLY A 166 6.67 -19.34 -3.77
CA GLY A 166 5.72 -18.61 -4.58
C GLY A 166 5.97 -17.09 -4.56
N LEU A 167 5.12 -16.38 -5.29
CA LEU A 167 5.21 -14.94 -5.50
C LEU A 167 4.03 -14.22 -4.87
N PHE A 168 4.33 -13.16 -4.14
CA PHE A 168 3.38 -12.12 -3.81
C PHE A 168 3.40 -11.04 -4.89
N LEU A 169 2.23 -10.75 -5.45
CA LEU A 169 2.04 -9.72 -6.46
C LEU A 169 1.21 -8.59 -5.84
N LEU A 170 1.87 -7.47 -5.52
CA LEU A 170 1.19 -6.27 -5.06
C LEU A 170 0.75 -5.48 -6.29
N THR A 171 -0.56 -5.47 -6.52
CA THR A 171 -1.21 -4.67 -7.56
C THR A 171 -1.59 -3.32 -6.98
N LEU A 172 -1.13 -2.26 -7.64
CA LEU A 172 -1.52 -0.88 -7.41
C LEU A 172 -2.26 -0.34 -8.63
N LYS A 173 -3.49 0.12 -8.44
CA LYS A 173 -4.21 0.92 -9.44
C LYS A 173 -3.84 2.39 -9.29
N VAL A 174 -3.50 3.05 -10.38
CA VAL A 174 -3.16 4.47 -10.42
C VAL A 174 -4.06 5.18 -11.42
N PRO A 175 -4.77 6.26 -11.04
CA PRO A 175 -5.61 7.03 -11.96
C PRO A 175 -4.70 7.80 -12.93
N ALA A 176 -4.40 7.20 -14.07
CA ALA A 176 -3.44 7.72 -15.02
C ALA A 176 -3.66 7.09 -16.40
N SER A 177 -3.11 7.74 -17.42
CA SER A 177 -2.80 7.06 -18.68
C SER A 177 -1.50 6.26 -18.52
N ARG A 178 -1.30 5.24 -19.37
CA ARG A 178 -0.09 4.42 -19.36
C ARG A 178 1.16 5.30 -19.44
N PRO A 179 2.10 5.22 -18.47
CA PRO A 179 3.31 6.03 -18.52
C PRO A 179 4.21 5.60 -19.69
N GLN A 180 4.90 6.57 -20.28
CA GLN A 180 5.84 6.35 -21.39
C GLN A 180 7.16 5.71 -20.91
N SER A 181 7.45 5.81 -19.61
CA SER A 181 8.63 5.25 -18.95
C SER A 181 8.22 4.30 -17.82
N ALA A 182 9.22 3.62 -17.21
CA ALA A 182 8.98 2.74 -16.08
C ALA A 182 8.27 3.50 -14.93
N PRO A 183 7.31 2.87 -14.23
CA PRO A 183 6.61 3.51 -13.13
C PRO A 183 7.61 3.93 -12.05
N SER A 184 7.43 5.13 -11.52
CA SER A 184 8.31 5.70 -10.51
C SER A 184 7.52 6.35 -9.40
N GLY A 185 8.20 6.59 -8.28
CA GLY A 185 7.61 7.30 -7.16
C GLY A 185 7.13 8.71 -7.51
N ALA A 186 7.91 9.44 -8.32
CA ALA A 186 7.56 10.80 -8.74
C ALA A 186 6.35 10.81 -9.69
N TRP A 187 6.23 9.78 -10.53
CA TRP A 187 5.06 9.58 -11.37
C TRP A 187 3.80 9.34 -10.54
N LEU A 188 3.87 8.48 -9.52
CA LEU A 188 2.74 8.25 -8.60
C LEU A 188 2.33 9.54 -7.89
N ASP A 189 3.29 10.28 -7.32
CA ASP A 189 3.04 11.56 -6.66
C ASP A 189 2.30 12.54 -7.59
N SER A 190 2.76 12.65 -8.84
CA SER A 190 2.17 13.56 -9.83
C SER A 190 0.75 13.15 -10.23
N CYS A 191 0.47 11.85 -10.35
CA CYS A 191 -0.88 11.36 -10.67
C CYS A 191 -1.84 11.60 -9.51
N LEU A 192 -1.45 11.24 -8.28
CA LEU A 192 -2.31 11.40 -7.11
C LEU A 192 -2.55 12.87 -6.77
N ASP A 193 -1.53 13.72 -6.88
CA ASP A 193 -1.70 15.16 -6.63
C ASP A 193 -2.64 15.81 -7.66
N ARG A 194 -2.64 15.33 -8.92
CA ARG A 194 -3.57 15.80 -9.95
C ARG A 194 -5.02 15.46 -9.59
N TYR A 195 -5.30 14.21 -9.25
CA TYR A 195 -6.66 13.76 -8.96
C TYR A 195 -7.18 14.24 -7.61
N ARG A 196 -6.31 14.41 -6.61
CA ARG A 196 -6.68 15.00 -5.32
C ARG A 196 -7.04 16.48 -5.40
N ARG A 197 -6.54 17.22 -6.39
CA ARG A 197 -7.00 18.60 -6.65
C ARG A 197 -8.37 18.65 -7.30
N ILE A 198 -8.80 17.55 -7.93
CA ILE A 198 -10.06 17.47 -8.70
C ILE A 198 -11.20 16.95 -7.82
N LEU A 199 -10.91 16.17 -6.78
CA LEU A 199 -11.92 15.66 -5.86
C LEU A 199 -12.22 16.68 -4.75
N PRO A 200 -13.50 17.08 -4.54
CA PRO A 200 -13.87 17.94 -3.43
C PRO A 200 -13.52 17.24 -2.11
N THR A 201 -12.84 17.97 -1.22
CA THR A 201 -12.62 17.53 0.16
C THR A 201 -13.99 17.21 0.77
N PRO A 202 -14.22 16.04 1.39
CA PRO A 202 -15.47 15.80 2.09
C PRO A 202 -15.61 16.86 3.18
N ALA A 203 -16.74 17.57 3.18
CA ALA A 203 -17.07 18.50 4.25
C ALA A 203 -17.14 17.72 5.56
N GLY A 204 -16.21 18.00 6.46
CA GLY A 204 -16.25 17.54 7.85
C GLY A 204 -17.15 18.44 8.69
#